data_AF-A0A968MLD2-F1
#
_entry.id   AF-A0A968MLD2-F1
#
_cell.length_a   1.000
_cell.length_b   1.000
_cell.length_c   1.000
_cell.angle_alpha   90.00
_cell.angle_beta   90.00
_cell.angle_gamma   90.00
#
_symmetry.space_group_name_H-M   'P 1'
#
loop_
_entity.id
_entity.type
_entity.pdbx_description
1 polymer ?
#
loop_
_entity_poly.entity_id
_entity_poly.type
_entity_poly.pdbx_seq_one_letter_code
_entity_poly.pdbx_strand_id
1 'polypeptide(L)'
;MTEALDLHERSPSSKPVDVVIVDHYDSFTFNLAQAFATLGSSVEVVACDRLDVKTLEARTDLAVVVGPGPGRADLERDVGRSRALLQALPATTPVLGVCLGIS
;
A
#
# COMPACT_ATOMS: atom_id res chain seq x y z
N MET A 1 -34.21 -12.67 19.26
CA MET A 1 -33.43 -13.53 18.35
C MET A 1 -33.51 -12.91 16.97
N THR A 2 -32.49 -12.36 16.33
CA THR A 2 -31.20 -11.77 16.70
C THR A 2 -30.94 -10.90 15.47
N GLU A 3 -30.63 -9.64 15.70
CA GLU A 3 -30.33 -8.65 14.66
C GLU A 3 -29.21 -9.18 13.75
N ALA A 4 -29.49 -9.20 12.45
CA ALA A 4 -28.45 -9.37 11.44
C ALA A 4 -27.65 -8.05 11.43
N LEU A 5 -26.48 -8.08 12.07
CA LEU A 5 -25.49 -7.01 12.00
C LEU A 5 -24.98 -6.94 10.56
N ASP A 6 -25.45 -5.93 9.82
CA ASP A 6 -24.86 -5.48 8.56
C ASP A 6 -23.39 -5.13 8.80
N LEU A 7 -22.50 -5.99 8.30
CA LEU A 7 -21.06 -5.81 8.37
C LEU A 7 -20.64 -4.81 7.28
N HIS A 8 -20.51 -3.55 7.71
CA HIS A 8 -19.57 -2.54 7.20
C HIS A 8 -19.80 -2.00 5.76
N GLU A 9 -20.83 -1.19 5.59
CA GLU A 9 -20.69 0.00 4.75
C GLU A 9 -19.93 1.07 5.57
N ARG A 10 -18.58 1.08 5.48
CA ARG A 10 -17.79 2.16 6.08
C ARG A 10 -18.14 3.46 5.34
N SER A 11 -18.70 4.44 6.05
CA SER A 11 -18.79 5.81 5.56
C SER A 11 -17.40 6.27 5.08
N PRO A 12 -17.28 6.93 3.91
CA PRO A 12 -15.99 7.42 3.44
C PRO A 12 -15.40 8.35 4.49
N SER A 13 -14.20 8.03 4.98
CA SER A 13 -13.43 8.92 5.84
C SER A 13 -13.23 10.24 5.10
N SER A 14 -13.60 11.36 5.72
CA SER A 14 -13.35 12.70 5.19
C SER A 14 -11.85 13.06 5.17
N LYS A 15 -11.00 12.24 5.82
CA LYS A 15 -9.56 12.42 5.81
C LYS A 15 -8.97 11.85 4.51
N PRO A 16 -8.30 12.68 3.68
CA PRO A 16 -7.62 12.20 2.48
C PRO A 16 -6.58 11.14 2.83
N VAL A 17 -6.40 10.15 1.95
CA VAL A 17 -5.44 9.06 2.12
C VAL A 17 -4.02 9.64 2.10
N ASP A 18 -3.28 9.41 3.19
CA ASP A 18 -1.90 9.88 3.37
C ASP A 18 -0.87 8.74 3.26
N VAL A 19 -1.30 7.46 3.34
CA VAL A 19 -0.45 6.28 3.15
C VAL A 19 -1.09 5.30 2.15
N VAL A 20 -0.33 4.90 1.14
CA VAL A 20 -0.68 3.78 0.25
C VAL A 20 0.26 2.62 0.51
N ILE A 21 -0.29 1.43 0.79
CA ILE A 21 0.46 0.18 0.93
C ILE A 21 0.26 -0.66 -0.32
N VAL A 22 1.36 -0.97 -1.00
CA VAL A 22 1.40 -1.84 -2.18
C VAL A 22 1.55 -3.28 -1.72
N ASP A 23 0.47 -4.06 -1.87
CA ASP A 23 0.41 -5.45 -1.46
C ASP A 23 0.97 -6.39 -2.53
N HIS A 24 1.92 -7.25 -2.16
CA HIS A 24 2.43 -8.33 -3.01
C HIS A 24 1.77 -9.67 -2.66
N TYR A 25 0.51 -9.63 -2.25
CA TYR A 25 -0.28 -10.79 -1.84
C TYR A 25 0.30 -11.49 -0.61
N ASP A 26 0.68 -10.70 0.40
CA ASP A 26 1.26 -11.20 1.65
C ASP A 26 0.30 -11.04 2.82
N SER A 27 0.30 -12.01 3.73
CA SER A 27 -0.62 -12.01 4.88
C SER A 27 -0.30 -10.93 5.92
N PHE A 28 0.90 -10.34 5.90
CA PHE A 28 1.30 -9.29 6.83
C PHE A 28 0.88 -7.87 6.39
N THR A 29 0.41 -7.69 5.17
CA THR A 29 0.02 -6.36 4.65
C THR A 29 -1.01 -5.66 5.52
N PHE A 30 -2.03 -6.38 6.01
CA PHE A 30 -3.05 -5.79 6.88
C PHE A 30 -2.54 -5.46 8.28
N ASN A 31 -1.49 -6.13 8.76
CA ASN A 31 -0.84 -5.76 10.03
C ASN A 31 -0.16 -4.39 9.88
N LEU A 32 0.48 -4.12 8.74
CA LEU A 32 1.03 -2.79 8.44
C LEU A 32 -0.09 -1.75 8.35
N ALA A 33 -1.17 -2.05 7.63
CA ALA A 33 -2.31 -1.13 7.49
C ALA A 33 -2.92 -0.77 8.85
N GLN A 34 -3.09 -1.75 9.74
CA GLN A 34 -3.56 -1.53 11.10
C GLN A 34 -2.58 -0.68 11.92
N ALA A 35 -1.27 -0.96 11.84
CA ALA A 35 -0.26 -0.18 12.56
C ALA A 35 -0.30 1.31 12.16
N PHE A 36 -0.32 1.61 10.86
CA PHE A 36 -0.45 3.00 10.38
C PHE A 36 -1.78 3.65 10.77
N ALA A 37 -2.88 2.90 10.73
CA ALA A 37 -4.19 3.39 11.16
C ALA A 37 -4.22 3.70 12.67
N THR A 38 -3.60 2.88 13.51
CA THR A 38 -3.46 3.15 14.96
C THR A 38 -2.61 4.40 15.24
N LEU A 39 -1.66 4.71 14.36
CA LEU A 39 -0.90 5.97 14.40
C LEU A 39 -1.68 7.17 13.83
N GLY A 40 -2.93 6.98 13.40
CA GLY A 40 -3.81 8.03 12.89
C GLY A 40 -3.72 8.29 11.39
N SER A 41 -3.02 7.45 10.63
CA SER A 41 -2.92 7.57 9.17
C SER A 41 -4.20 7.10 8.48
N SER A 42 -4.53 7.72 7.34
CA SER A 42 -5.58 7.25 6.43
C SER A 42 -4.93 6.36 5.38
N VAL A 43 -5.14 5.05 5.51
CA VAL A 43 -4.42 4.02 4.75
C VAL A 43 -5.27 3.43 3.65
N GLU A 44 -4.69 3.30 2.47
CA GLU A 44 -5.22 2.55 1.34
C GLU A 44 -4.30 1.36 1.02
N VAL A 45 -4.85 0.17 0.83
CA VAL A 45 -4.08 -1.02 0.42
C VAL A 45 -4.44 -1.34 -1.03
N VAL A 46 -3.43 -1.45 -1.89
CA VAL A 46 -3.60 -1.70 -3.32
C VAL A 46 -2.72 -2.86 -3.73
N ALA A 47 -3.28 -3.84 -4.44
CA ALA A 47 -2.50 -4.95 -4.99
C ALA A 47 -1.51 -4.44 -6.05
N CYS A 48 -0.28 -4.96 -6.04
CA CYS A 48 0.82 -4.48 -6.89
C CYS A 48 0.54 -4.56 -8.40
N ASP A 49 -0.36 -5.46 -8.81
CA ASP A 49 -0.77 -5.66 -10.20
C ASP A 49 -1.98 -4.81 -10.63
N ARG A 50 -2.67 -4.18 -9.66
CA ARG A 50 -3.80 -3.28 -9.88
C ARG A 50 -3.44 -1.81 -9.69
N LEU A 51 -2.20 -1.54 -9.27
CA LEU A 51 -1.74 -0.20 -9.00
C LEU A 51 -1.51 0.59 -10.30
N ASP A 52 -2.20 1.71 -10.44
CA ASP A 52 -1.89 2.70 -11.49
C ASP A 52 -0.87 3.71 -10.97
N VAL A 53 0.37 3.57 -11.42
CA VAL A 53 1.51 4.40 -11.02
C VAL A 53 1.27 5.89 -11.30
N LYS A 54 0.60 6.22 -12.41
CA LYS A 54 0.32 7.63 -12.77
C LYS A 54 -0.59 8.32 -11.76
N THR A 55 -1.50 7.57 -11.15
CA THR A 55 -2.38 8.08 -10.10
C THR A 55 -1.59 8.43 -8.85
N LEU A 56 -0.53 7.68 -8.53
CA LEU A 56 0.35 8.00 -7.39
C LEU A 56 1.28 9.17 -7.67
N GLU A 57 1.84 9.28 -8.87
CA GLU A 57 2.70 10.40 -9.27
C GLU A 57 2.00 11.76 -9.11
N ALA A 58 0.69 11.81 -9.34
CA ALA A 58 -0.11 13.02 -9.19
C ALA A 58 -0.39 13.40 -7.72
N ARG A 59 -0.09 12.53 -6.74
CA ARG A 59 -0.34 12.77 -5.31
C ARG A 59 0.94 13.23 -4.61
N THR A 60 1.00 14.51 -4.25
CA THR A 60 2.19 15.10 -3.62
C THR A 60 2.31 14.83 -2.12
N ASP A 61 1.20 14.63 -1.42
CA ASP A 61 1.15 14.47 0.04
C ASP A 61 1.03 13.01 0.49
N LEU A 62 1.55 12.09 -0.33
CA LEU A 62 1.40 10.65 -0.13
C LEU A 62 2.72 9.99 0.28
N ALA A 63 2.68 9.17 1.33
CA ALA A 63 3.74 8.19 1.61
C ALA A 63 3.39 6.83 1.00
N VAL A 64 4.39 6.14 0.44
CA VAL A 64 4.22 4.82 -0.18
C VAL A 64 4.94 3.77 0.64
N VAL A 65 4.22 2.71 1.00
CA VAL A 65 4.78 1.52 1.64
C VAL A 65 4.78 0.39 0.61
N VAL A 66 5.95 -0.10 0.24
CA VAL A 66 6.05 -1.31 -0.58
C VAL A 66 6.02 -2.50 0.36
N GLY A 67 4.86 -3.17 0.43
CA GLY A 67 4.57 -4.23 1.39
C GLY A 67 5.40 -5.49 1.15
N PRO A 68 5.40 -6.42 2.13
CA PRO A 68 6.08 -7.70 2.00
C PRO A 68 5.46 -8.54 0.88
N GLY A 69 6.19 -9.56 0.45
CA GLY A 69 5.77 -10.49 -0.59
C GLY A 69 6.61 -11.77 -0.57
N PRO A 70 6.06 -12.91 -1.01
CA PRO A 70 6.84 -14.10 -1.28
C PRO A 70 7.73 -13.88 -2.51
N GLY A 71 8.82 -14.63 -2.63
CA GLY A 71 9.69 -14.61 -3.81
C GLY A 71 11.10 -14.15 -3.49
N ARG A 72 11.82 -13.69 -4.51
CA ARG A 72 13.23 -13.30 -4.39
C ARG A 72 13.50 -11.94 -5.01
N ALA A 73 14.21 -11.12 -4.26
CA ALA A 73 14.67 -9.78 -4.60
C ALA A 73 15.42 -9.67 -5.94
N ASP A 74 16.14 -10.72 -6.34
CA ASP A 74 16.93 -10.76 -7.57
C ASP A 74 16.12 -11.14 -8.82
N LEU A 75 14.86 -11.56 -8.65
CA LEU A 75 14.01 -11.98 -9.75
C LEU A 75 13.09 -10.86 -10.21
N GLU A 76 13.27 -10.41 -11.45
CA GLU A 76 12.49 -9.32 -12.04
C GLU A 76 10.97 -9.56 -12.02
N ARG A 77 10.55 -10.82 -12.14
CA ARG A 77 9.14 -11.19 -12.04
C ARG A 77 8.52 -10.95 -10.65
N ASP A 78 9.33 -10.92 -9.60
CA ASP A 78 8.88 -10.79 -8.22
C ASP A 78 8.93 -9.32 -7.76
N VAL A 79 9.86 -8.51 -8.30
CA VAL A 79 10.06 -7.10 -7.87
C VAL A 79 9.91 -6.04 -8.95
N GLY A 80 9.81 -6.41 -10.22
CA GLY A 80 9.86 -5.47 -11.35
C GLY A 80 8.76 -4.41 -11.32
N ARG A 81 7.57 -4.75 -10.81
CA ARG A 81 6.49 -3.77 -10.61
C ARG A 81 6.81 -2.76 -9.51
N SER A 82 7.40 -3.21 -8.41
CA SER A 82 7.86 -2.33 -7.33
C SER A 82 8.98 -1.41 -7.80
N ARG A 83 9.94 -1.93 -8.56
CA ARG A 83 11.00 -1.11 -9.17
C ARG A 83 10.46 -0.05 -10.11
N ALA A 84 9.56 -0.43 -11.01
CA ALA A 84 8.92 0.51 -11.93
C ALA A 84 8.14 1.60 -11.20
N LEU A 85 7.42 1.24 -10.13
CA LEU A 85 6.77 2.20 -9.24
C LEU A 85 7.78 3.17 -8.62
N LEU A 86 8.83 2.66 -7.98
CA LEU A 86 9.83 3.48 -7.29
C LEU A 86 10.56 4.44 -8.24
N GLN A 87 10.79 4.03 -9.49
CA GLN A 87 11.40 4.87 -10.52
C GLN A 87 10.50 6.00 -11.02
N ALA A 88 9.19 5.77 -10.97
CA ALA A 88 8.17 6.70 -11.44
C ALA A 88 7.79 7.74 -10.36
N LEU A 89 7.83 7.35 -9.08
CA LEU A 89 7.52 8.25 -7.98
C LEU A 89 8.48 9.47 -7.95
N PRO A 90 7.96 10.67 -7.62
CA PRO A 90 8.80 11.83 -7.34
C PRO A 90 9.86 11.50 -6.27
N ALA A 91 11.08 12.01 -6.44
CA ALA A 91 12.17 11.78 -5.49
C ALA A 91 11.89 12.29 -4.06
N THR A 92 10.89 13.16 -3.91
CA THR A 92 10.43 13.71 -2.63
C THR A 92 9.39 12.82 -1.93
N THR A 93 8.84 11.81 -2.61
CA THR A 93 7.84 10.90 -2.05
C THR A 93 8.49 10.03 -0.96
N PRO A 94 7.99 10.07 0.29
CA PRO A 94 8.48 9.18 1.33
C PRO A 94 8.15 7.73 0.99
N VAL A 95 9.15 6.85 1.03
CA VAL A 95 9.00 5.42 0.73
C VAL A 95 9.50 4.58 1.90
N LEU A 96 8.71 3.57 2.29
CA LEU A 96 9.13 2.50 3.19
C LEU A 96 8.98 1.15 2.48
N GLY A 97 10.09 0.46 2.19
CA GLY A 97 10.04 -0.93 1.74
C GLY A 97 10.11 -1.91 2.89
N VAL A 98 9.27 -2.94 2.87
CA VAL A 98 9.25 -4.01 3.88
C VAL A 98 9.61 -5.34 3.22
N CYS A 99 10.66 -6.00 3.72
CA CYS A 99 11.16 -7.28 3.22
C CYS A 99 11.52 -7.22 1.72
N LEU A 100 10.71 -7.84 0.85
CA LEU A 100 10.92 -7.88 -0.61
C LEU A 100 10.86 -6.48 -1.24
N GLY A 101 10.15 -5.54 -0.61
CA GLY A 101 9.81 -4.23 -1.17
C GLY A 101 10.95 -3.21 -1.37
N ILE A 102 12.22 -3.54 -1.09
CA ILE A 102 13.37 -2.62 -1.22
C ILE A 102 14.38 -3.01 -2.33
N SER A 103 14.05 -4.00 -3.16
CA SER A 103 15.03 -4.66 -4.04
C SER A 103 15.10 -4.13 -5.46
#